data_AF-A0A4Y7T755-F1
#
_entry.id   AF-A0A4Y7T755-F1
#
_cell.length_a   1.000
_cell.length_b   1.000
_cell.length_c   1.000
_cell.angle_alpha   90.00
_cell.angle_beta   90.00
_cell.angle_gamma   90.00
#
_symmetry.space_group_name_H-M   'P 1'
#
loop_
_entity.id
_entity.type
_entity.pdbx_description
1 polymer ?
#
loop_
_entity_poly.entity_id
_entity_poly.type
_entity_poly.pdbx_seq_one_letter_code
_entity_poly.pdbx_strand_id
1 'polypeptide(L)'
;MHLTCLSDRYHVCPWAHPEDSFATLTSLKIDAPLLYNGLFNSSPRSSFDISLANLTSLSVTQLNESVYRLTENRLETFFDFLMGLTRLEELTIESFALPSTPYPERRGFLPIHIRRLTVVRTGGAELTFLLTRFDPVELRLEYCTFVSTIPGCTCLRLRGIPLRRDGLVDAMWGWDGLDLEVTSSPAFGDDLVRGLENRMHTERRPVWPSMMRIRIQDCPYSDRLFGRMLDQRTQLLKRPRASSSRRS
;
A
#
# COMPACT_ATOMS: atom_id res chain seq x y z
N MET A 1 -8.88 -10.36 -21.12
CA MET A 1 -7.67 -10.30 -21.97
C MET A 1 -6.54 -9.70 -21.13
N HIS A 2 -5.37 -10.33 -21.04
CA HIS A 2 -4.19 -9.76 -20.36
C HIS A 2 -3.24 -9.20 -21.41
N LEU A 3 -3.00 -7.90 -21.39
CA LEU A 3 -2.00 -7.25 -22.24
C LEU A 3 -0.79 -6.89 -21.38
N THR A 4 0.37 -7.40 -21.76
CA THR A 4 1.66 -7.04 -21.17
C THR A 4 2.40 -6.22 -22.23
N CYS A 5 2.52 -4.90 -22.03
CA CYS A 5 3.31 -4.05 -22.92
C CYS A 5 4.77 -4.07 -22.42
N LEU A 6 5.61 -4.82 -23.12
CA LEU A 6 7.06 -4.87 -22.88
C LEU A 6 7.76 -4.40 -24.17
N SER A 7 8.55 -3.31 -24.05
CA SER A 7 9.51 -2.77 -25.03
C SER A 7 9.11 -1.56 -25.91
N ASP A 8 10.13 -0.77 -26.23
CA ASP A 8 10.20 0.53 -26.92
C ASP A 8 9.70 0.58 -28.38
N ARG A 9 8.83 -0.34 -28.77
CA ARG A 9 8.11 -0.25 -30.04
C ARG A 9 6.65 -0.49 -29.76
N TYR A 10 5.82 0.49 -30.12
CA TYR A 10 4.38 0.33 -30.26
C TYR A 10 4.11 -0.82 -31.24
N HIS A 11 4.06 -2.04 -30.73
CA HIS A 11 3.25 -3.08 -31.32
C HIS A 11 1.91 -3.05 -30.59
N VAL A 12 1.09 -2.07 -30.97
CA VAL A 12 -0.35 -2.30 -31.07
C VAL A 12 -0.46 -3.61 -31.85
N CYS A 13 -1.06 -4.65 -31.27
CA CYS A 13 -1.36 -5.88 -31.99
C CYS A 13 -2.05 -5.51 -33.31
N PRO A 14 -1.47 -5.79 -34.49
CA PRO A 14 -2.01 -5.28 -35.77
C PRO A 14 -3.32 -5.94 -36.21
N TRP A 15 -3.99 -6.71 -35.35
CA TRP A 15 -5.09 -7.60 -35.73
C TRP A 15 -6.33 -7.48 -34.84
N ALA A 16 -6.50 -6.36 -34.16
CA ALA A 16 -7.79 -6.06 -33.58
C ALA A 16 -8.37 -4.81 -34.24
N HIS A 17 -9.51 -4.99 -34.90
CA HIS A 17 -10.33 -3.88 -35.37
C HIS A 17 -10.54 -2.87 -34.23
N PRO A 18 -10.46 -1.56 -34.50
CA PRO A 18 -10.49 -0.51 -33.47
C PRO A 18 -11.80 -0.43 -32.67
N GLU A 19 -12.81 -1.24 -33.00
CA GLU A 19 -14.11 -1.25 -32.31
C GLU A 19 -14.31 -2.44 -31.36
N ASP A 20 -13.50 -3.52 -31.42
CA ASP A 20 -13.84 -4.78 -30.71
C ASP A 20 -12.90 -5.21 -29.56
N SER A 21 -11.70 -4.67 -29.41
CA SER A 21 -10.70 -5.27 -28.49
C SER A 21 -10.53 -4.63 -27.12
N PHE A 22 -11.08 -3.42 -26.90
CA PHE A 22 -10.80 -2.68 -25.67
C PHE A 22 -11.95 -2.63 -24.66
N ALA A 23 -13.17 -3.01 -25.07
CA ALA A 23 -14.32 -3.07 -24.17
C ALA A 23 -14.18 -4.10 -23.03
N THR A 24 -13.18 -5.00 -23.07
CA THR A 24 -13.02 -6.13 -22.15
C THR A 24 -11.70 -6.13 -21.36
N LEU A 25 -10.91 -5.06 -21.42
CA LEU A 25 -9.65 -4.99 -20.70
C LEU A 25 -9.89 -4.77 -19.20
N THR A 26 -9.67 -5.82 -18.40
CA THR A 26 -9.87 -5.79 -16.94
C THR A 26 -8.55 -5.72 -16.16
N SER A 27 -7.44 -6.10 -16.78
CA SER A 27 -6.12 -6.09 -16.13
C SER A 27 -5.03 -5.60 -17.08
N LEU A 28 -4.21 -4.67 -16.58
CA LEU A 28 -3.13 -4.05 -17.32
C LEU A 28 -1.85 -4.06 -16.47
N LYS A 29 -0.75 -4.52 -17.06
CA LYS A 29 0.60 -4.34 -16.53
C LYS A 29 1.39 -3.47 -17.50
N ILE A 30 1.93 -2.38 -17.00
CA ILE A 30 2.59 -1.36 -17.81
C ILE A 30 3.83 -0.80 -17.10
N ASP A 31 4.91 -0.65 -17.85
CA ASP A 31 6.08 0.07 -17.37
C ASP A 31 5.77 1.57 -17.35
N ALA A 32 6.19 2.27 -16.29
CA ALA A 32 5.94 3.68 -16.11
C ALA A 32 6.28 4.53 -17.36
N PRO A 33 7.40 4.31 -18.08
CA PRO A 33 7.70 5.02 -19.33
C PRO A 33 6.61 4.94 -20.40
N LEU A 34 6.00 3.77 -20.56
CA LEU A 34 4.95 3.53 -21.55
C LEU A 34 3.63 4.16 -21.10
N LEU A 35 3.34 4.12 -19.80
CA LEU A 35 2.21 4.83 -19.22
C LEU A 35 2.38 6.35 -19.41
N TYR A 36 3.60 6.87 -19.22
CA TYR A 36 3.90 8.30 -19.41
C TYR A 36 3.69 8.73 -20.87
N ASN A 37 4.15 7.94 -21.83
CA ASN A 37 3.94 8.29 -23.24
C ASN A 37 2.44 8.28 -23.64
N GLY A 38 1.66 7.33 -23.12
CA GLY A 38 0.22 7.27 -23.37
C GLY A 38 -0.61 8.35 -22.67
N LEU A 39 -0.32 8.65 -21.40
CA LEU A 39 -1.08 9.63 -20.62
C LEU A 39 -0.71 11.09 -20.93
N PHE A 40 0.55 11.36 -21.27
CA PHE A 40 1.09 12.72 -21.31
C PHE A 40 1.42 13.24 -22.70
N ASN A 41 1.71 12.36 -23.68
CA ASN A 41 2.22 12.76 -24.99
C ASN A 41 1.26 12.50 -26.16
N SER A 42 0.15 11.78 -25.98
CA SER A 42 -0.79 11.47 -27.08
C SER A 42 -2.12 12.21 -27.01
N SER A 43 -2.50 12.80 -28.15
CA SER A 43 -3.89 13.10 -28.51
C SER A 43 -4.41 12.00 -29.45
N PRO A 44 -5.67 11.54 -29.33
CA PRO A 44 -6.69 11.94 -28.37
C PRO A 44 -6.81 10.94 -27.21
N ARG A 45 -6.88 11.48 -25.98
CA ARG A 45 -7.16 10.77 -24.74
C ARG A 45 -8.42 9.88 -24.79
N SER A 46 -9.35 10.16 -25.71
CA SER A 46 -10.64 9.48 -25.81
C SER A 46 -10.56 7.98 -26.08
N SER A 47 -9.63 7.50 -26.91
CA SER A 47 -9.55 6.05 -27.19
C SER A 47 -8.89 5.27 -26.06
N PHE A 48 -7.93 5.88 -25.35
CA PHE A 48 -7.28 5.28 -24.18
C PHE A 48 -8.22 5.27 -22.97
N ASP A 49 -8.98 6.36 -22.75
CA ASP A 49 -9.94 6.48 -21.65
C ASP A 49 -11.12 5.51 -21.78
N ILE A 50 -11.68 5.34 -22.99
CA ILE A 50 -12.78 4.38 -23.24
C ILE A 50 -12.30 2.93 -23.02
N SER A 51 -11.04 2.65 -23.34
CA SER A 51 -10.44 1.32 -23.24
C SER A 51 -10.11 0.87 -21.81
N LEU A 52 -10.07 1.81 -20.87
CA LEU A 52 -9.67 1.56 -19.48
C LEU A 52 -10.81 1.74 -18.48
N ALA A 53 -12.00 2.13 -18.94
CA ALA A 53 -13.20 2.27 -18.11
C ALA A 53 -13.57 0.98 -17.35
N ASN A 54 -13.20 -0.19 -17.89
CA ASN A 54 -13.47 -1.51 -17.29
C ASN A 54 -12.27 -2.10 -16.53
N LEU A 55 -11.19 -1.34 -16.37
CA LEU A 55 -9.99 -1.82 -15.70
C LEU A 55 -10.25 -2.02 -14.21
N THR A 56 -10.08 -3.26 -13.74
CA THR A 56 -10.20 -3.62 -12.33
C THR A 56 -8.84 -3.85 -11.67
N SER A 57 -7.79 -4.07 -12.45
CA SER A 57 -6.43 -4.33 -11.95
C SER A 57 -5.38 -3.59 -12.77
N LEU A 58 -4.53 -2.81 -12.10
CA LEU A 58 -3.43 -2.07 -12.70
C LEU A 58 -2.12 -2.38 -11.98
N SER A 59 -1.07 -2.70 -12.73
CA SER A 59 0.29 -2.83 -12.23
C SER A 59 1.20 -1.86 -12.97
N VAL A 60 1.82 -0.94 -12.24
CA VAL A 60 2.77 0.04 -12.76
C VAL A 60 4.16 -0.26 -12.21
N THR A 61 5.10 -0.54 -13.12
CA THR A 61 6.48 -0.91 -12.77
C THR A 61 7.45 0.22 -13.08
N GLN A 62 8.51 0.35 -12.28
CA GLN A 62 9.62 1.30 -12.50
C GLN A 62 9.20 2.78 -12.51
N LEU A 63 8.36 3.21 -11.56
CA LEU A 63 8.01 4.63 -11.43
C LEU A 63 9.10 5.45 -10.72
N ASN A 64 10.35 5.30 -11.16
CA ASN A 64 11.53 5.91 -10.53
C ASN A 64 12.02 7.15 -11.29
N GLU A 65 12.73 8.02 -10.57
CA GLU A 65 13.25 9.31 -11.08
C GLU A 65 14.29 9.13 -12.19
N SER A 66 15.00 7.99 -12.21
CA SER A 66 16.07 7.73 -13.19
C SER A 66 15.57 7.59 -14.63
N VAL A 67 14.30 7.25 -14.84
CA VAL A 67 13.76 7.12 -16.21
C VAL A 67 13.03 8.40 -16.65
N TYR A 68 12.49 9.20 -15.73
CA TYR A 68 11.93 10.53 -16.01
C TYR A 68 11.99 11.45 -14.79
N ARG A 69 12.25 12.76 -15.02
CA ARG A 69 11.94 13.82 -14.06
C ARG A 69 10.43 13.85 -13.83
N LEU A 70 9.94 13.14 -12.82
CA LEU A 70 8.59 13.29 -12.32
C LEU A 70 8.45 14.73 -11.82
N THR A 71 7.85 15.60 -12.63
CA THR A 71 7.46 16.93 -12.19
C THR A 71 6.15 16.83 -11.41
N GLU A 72 5.86 17.80 -10.55
CA GLU A 72 4.64 17.81 -9.74
C GLU A 72 3.37 17.67 -10.59
N ASN A 73 3.29 18.40 -11.70
CA ASN A 73 2.16 18.33 -12.64
C ASN A 73 1.97 16.92 -13.23
N ARG A 74 3.06 16.17 -13.43
CA ARG A 74 3.00 14.82 -13.97
C ARG A 74 2.49 13.82 -12.94
N LEU A 75 2.91 14.00 -11.69
CA LEU A 75 2.41 13.21 -10.58
C LEU A 75 0.90 13.45 -10.38
N GLU A 76 0.45 14.71 -10.46
CA GLU A 76 -0.97 15.08 -10.39
C GLU A 76 -1.80 14.39 -11.47
N THR A 77 -1.37 14.49 -12.73
CA THR A 77 -2.08 13.83 -13.85
C THR A 77 -2.14 12.31 -13.67
N PHE A 78 -1.09 11.68 -13.11
CA PHE A 78 -1.10 10.25 -12.83
C PHE A 78 -2.17 9.88 -11.80
N PHE A 79 -2.27 10.64 -10.70
CA PHE A 79 -3.32 10.41 -9.70
C PHE A 79 -4.71 10.77 -10.21
N ASP A 80 -4.86 11.83 -11.00
CA ASP A 80 -6.13 12.18 -11.66
C ASP A 80 -6.59 11.07 -12.59
N PHE A 81 -5.65 10.47 -13.33
CA PHE A 81 -5.92 9.29 -14.15
C PHE A 81 -6.39 8.11 -13.29
N LEU A 82 -5.70 7.80 -12.19
CA LEU A 82 -6.13 6.73 -11.28
C LEU A 82 -7.52 7.00 -10.69
N MET A 83 -7.83 8.25 -10.32
CA MET A 83 -9.16 8.64 -9.85
C MET A 83 -10.24 8.48 -10.93
N GLY A 84 -9.89 8.61 -12.21
CA GLY A 84 -10.76 8.34 -13.34
C GLY A 84 -11.10 6.86 -13.55
N LEU A 85 -10.30 5.94 -12.99
CA LEU A 85 -10.51 4.49 -13.09
C LEU A 85 -11.52 4.01 -12.04
N THR A 86 -12.80 4.37 -12.24
CA THR A 86 -13.89 4.11 -11.27
C THR A 86 -14.15 2.65 -10.90
N ARG A 87 -13.63 1.69 -11.67
CA ARG A 87 -13.75 0.24 -11.42
C ARG A 87 -12.47 -0.40 -10.88
N LEU A 88 -11.42 0.38 -10.63
CA LEU A 88 -10.15 -0.15 -10.17
C LEU A 88 -10.27 -0.74 -8.76
N GLU A 89 -10.08 -2.05 -8.64
CA GLU A 89 -10.07 -2.77 -7.37
C GLU A 89 -8.65 -3.05 -6.88
N GLU A 90 -7.69 -3.21 -7.78
CA GLU A 90 -6.33 -3.64 -7.46
C GLU A 90 -5.27 -2.76 -8.11
N LEU A 91 -4.35 -2.25 -7.30
CA LEU A 91 -3.23 -1.45 -7.78
C LEU A 91 -1.92 -2.02 -7.25
N THR A 92 -0.96 -2.18 -8.15
CA THR A 92 0.43 -2.49 -7.81
C THR A 92 1.34 -1.37 -8.30
N ILE A 93 2.15 -0.83 -7.41
CA ILE A 93 3.17 0.18 -7.72
C ILE A 93 4.53 -0.38 -7.31
N GLU A 94 5.46 -0.45 -8.26
CA GLU A 94 6.83 -0.91 -8.01
C GLU A 94 7.85 0.19 -8.27
N SER A 95 8.79 0.36 -7.32
CA SER A 95 9.92 1.29 -7.39
C SER A 95 9.49 2.75 -7.64
N PHE A 96 8.66 3.30 -6.74
CA PHE A 96 8.17 4.68 -6.81
C PHE A 96 9.21 5.69 -6.28
N ALA A 97 9.34 6.83 -6.95
CA ALA A 97 10.17 7.95 -6.51
C ALA A 97 9.38 9.27 -6.52
N LEU A 98 9.64 10.13 -5.54
CA LEU A 98 9.12 11.50 -5.52
C LEU A 98 10.03 12.45 -6.34
N PRO A 99 9.50 13.60 -6.79
CA PRO A 99 10.32 14.69 -7.30
C PRO A 99 11.33 15.14 -6.24
N SER A 100 12.50 15.61 -6.67
CA SER A 100 13.53 16.18 -5.79
C SER A 100 13.10 17.49 -5.09
N THR A 101 11.98 18.10 -5.48
CA THR A 101 11.33 19.22 -4.78
C THR A 101 10.26 18.72 -3.81
N PRO A 102 10.12 19.30 -2.61
CA PRO A 102 9.12 18.86 -1.64
C PRO A 102 7.73 19.05 -2.23
N TYR A 103 7.11 17.94 -2.63
CA TYR A 103 5.74 17.94 -3.13
C TYR A 103 4.84 18.46 -2.00
N PRO A 104 4.10 19.56 -2.21
CA PRO A 104 3.26 20.09 -1.16
C PRO A 104 2.22 19.04 -0.77
N GLU A 105 2.02 18.82 0.53
CA GLU A 105 0.87 18.11 1.06
C GLU A 105 -0.40 18.87 0.63
N ARG A 106 -0.87 18.67 -0.60
CA ARG A 106 -2.10 19.30 -1.08
C ARG A 106 -3.27 18.70 -0.29
N ARG A 107 -3.72 19.50 0.67
CA ARG A 107 -5.00 19.39 1.39
C ARG A 107 -6.13 19.35 0.37
N GLY A 108 -6.94 18.29 0.36
CA GLY A 108 -8.26 18.35 -0.28
C GLY A 108 -8.75 17.10 -1.01
N PHE A 109 -7.89 16.12 -1.32
CA PHE A 109 -8.36 14.86 -1.90
C PHE A 109 -8.59 13.84 -0.79
N LEU A 110 -9.81 13.29 -0.73
CA LEU A 110 -10.08 12.08 0.02
C LEU A 110 -9.18 10.96 -0.53
N PRO A 111 -8.66 10.05 0.32
CA PRO A 111 -7.89 8.92 -0.15
C PRO A 111 -8.66 8.10 -1.20
N ILE A 112 -7.95 7.59 -2.20
CA ILE A 112 -8.52 6.73 -3.24
C ILE A 112 -8.83 5.38 -2.60
N HIS A 113 -10.11 5.05 -2.48
CA HIS A 113 -10.54 3.77 -1.95
C HIS A 113 -10.22 2.66 -2.96
N ILE A 114 -9.56 1.60 -2.48
CA ILE A 114 -9.18 0.46 -3.33
C ILE A 114 -9.27 -0.84 -2.55
N ARG A 115 -9.65 -1.93 -3.21
CA ARG A 115 -9.72 -3.23 -2.52
C ARG A 115 -8.33 -3.72 -2.12
N ARG A 116 -7.34 -3.57 -3.00
CA ARG A 116 -5.97 -4.03 -2.75
C ARG A 116 -4.94 -3.06 -3.28
N LEU A 117 -4.05 -2.60 -2.41
CA LEU A 117 -2.85 -1.87 -2.78
C LEU A 117 -1.61 -2.74 -2.53
N THR A 118 -0.76 -2.89 -3.54
CA THR A 118 0.54 -3.53 -3.43
C THR A 118 1.64 -2.52 -3.74
N VAL A 119 2.56 -2.30 -2.81
CA VAL A 119 3.73 -1.46 -3.02
C VAL A 119 4.98 -2.32 -2.92
N VAL A 120 5.85 -2.22 -3.93
CA VAL A 120 7.05 -3.04 -4.06
C VAL A 120 8.28 -2.14 -4.15
N ARG A 121 9.32 -2.46 -3.38
CA ARG A 121 10.64 -1.80 -3.44
C ARG A 121 10.58 -0.26 -3.36
N THR A 122 9.69 0.26 -2.52
CA THR A 122 9.53 1.70 -2.27
C THR A 122 9.76 1.95 -0.79
N GLY A 123 10.49 3.00 -0.46
CA GLY A 123 10.90 3.30 0.91
C GLY A 123 10.58 4.72 1.34
N GLY A 124 10.86 5.06 2.59
CA GLY A 124 11.06 6.45 2.98
C GLY A 124 9.82 7.35 2.87
N ALA A 125 10.08 8.59 2.46
CA ALA A 125 9.05 9.60 2.24
C ALA A 125 8.14 9.23 1.05
N GLU A 126 8.68 8.54 0.06
CA GLU A 126 8.00 8.07 -1.14
C GLU A 126 6.92 7.04 -0.80
N LEU A 127 7.25 6.08 0.07
CA LEU A 127 6.28 5.13 0.59
C LEU A 127 5.21 5.85 1.41
N THR A 128 5.61 6.73 2.33
CA THR A 128 4.66 7.50 3.16
C THR A 128 3.69 8.27 2.28
N PHE A 129 4.19 8.94 1.25
CA PHE A 129 3.38 9.65 0.29
C PHE A 129 2.34 8.73 -0.35
N LEU A 130 2.74 7.60 -0.94
CA LEU A 130 1.78 6.65 -1.53
C LEU A 130 0.72 6.20 -0.51
N LEU A 131 1.14 5.85 0.70
CA LEU A 131 0.26 5.37 1.75
C LEU A 131 -0.78 6.41 2.22
N THR A 132 -0.48 7.71 2.09
CA THR A 132 -1.46 8.76 2.37
C THR A 132 -2.48 8.98 1.24
N ARG A 133 -2.23 8.46 0.04
CA ARG A 133 -3.10 8.67 -1.14
C ARG A 133 -4.17 7.61 -1.31
N PHE A 134 -4.06 6.48 -0.63
CA PHE A 134 -4.97 5.35 -0.80
C PHE A 134 -5.58 4.93 0.53
N ASP A 135 -6.83 4.44 0.48
CA ASP A 135 -7.53 3.78 1.58
C ASP A 135 -7.81 2.32 1.19
N PRO A 136 -6.82 1.41 1.38
CA PRO A 136 -6.94 0.03 0.94
C PRO A 136 -7.62 -0.88 1.97
N VAL A 137 -8.47 -1.81 1.51
CA VAL A 137 -8.96 -2.91 2.38
C VAL A 137 -7.81 -3.87 2.71
N GLU A 138 -7.02 -4.26 1.70
CA GLU A 138 -5.81 -5.07 1.84
C GLU A 138 -4.58 -4.29 1.37
N LEU A 139 -3.58 -4.17 2.24
CA LEU A 139 -2.28 -3.56 1.92
C LEU A 139 -1.19 -4.64 1.87
N ARG A 140 -0.42 -4.66 0.78
CA ARG A 140 0.77 -5.51 0.62
C ARG A 140 2.00 -4.65 0.45
N LEU A 141 2.99 -4.85 1.31
CA LEU A 141 4.28 -4.16 1.23
C LEU A 141 5.39 -5.18 1.03
N GLU A 142 6.10 -5.08 -0.10
CA GLU A 142 7.17 -5.99 -0.45
C GLU A 142 8.50 -5.24 -0.57
N TYR A 143 9.50 -5.62 0.23
CA TYR A 143 10.84 -5.02 0.22
C TYR A 143 10.83 -3.49 0.46
N CYS A 144 9.92 -3.02 1.30
CA CYS A 144 9.71 -1.60 1.64
C CYS A 144 10.46 -1.17 2.90
N THR A 145 10.85 0.10 3.00
CA THR A 145 11.41 0.72 4.22
C THR A 145 10.47 1.80 4.77
N PHE A 146 10.36 1.90 6.09
CA PHE A 146 9.39 2.77 6.77
C PHE A 146 10.04 4.07 7.28
N VAL A 147 9.20 5.07 7.58
CA VAL A 147 9.62 6.31 8.29
C VAL A 147 8.56 6.81 9.27
N SER A 148 7.28 6.48 9.09
CA SER A 148 6.22 7.08 9.91
C SER A 148 5.04 6.16 10.22
N THR A 149 4.29 5.70 9.21
CA THR A 149 2.94 5.14 9.43
C THR A 149 2.52 4.12 8.37
N ILE A 150 1.53 3.31 8.73
CA ILE A 150 0.75 2.43 7.84
C ILE A 150 -0.71 2.92 7.92
N PRO A 151 -1.43 3.04 6.79
CA PRO A 151 -2.83 3.48 6.81
C PRO A 151 -3.72 2.43 7.48
N GLY A 152 -4.89 2.84 7.94
CA GLY A 152 -5.89 1.90 8.42
C GLY A 152 -6.27 0.94 7.29
N CYS A 153 -6.05 -0.35 7.48
CA CYS A 153 -6.48 -1.39 6.54
C CYS A 153 -6.89 -2.65 7.30
N THR A 154 -7.77 -3.45 6.71
CA THR A 154 -8.27 -4.67 7.35
C THR A 154 -7.21 -5.76 7.36
N CYS A 155 -6.48 -5.90 6.24
CA CYS A 155 -5.48 -6.93 6.04
C CYS A 155 -4.13 -6.29 5.68
N LEU A 156 -3.09 -6.61 6.43
CA LEU A 156 -1.72 -6.18 6.15
C LEU A 156 -0.85 -7.39 5.83
N ARG A 157 -0.20 -7.37 4.66
CA ARG A 157 0.79 -8.37 4.27
C ARG A 157 2.15 -7.72 4.07
N LEU A 158 3.16 -8.25 4.74
CA LEU A 158 4.52 -7.75 4.71
C LEU A 158 5.44 -8.85 4.20
N ARG A 159 6.27 -8.52 3.21
CA ARG A 159 7.22 -9.48 2.62
C ARG A 159 8.58 -8.86 2.46
N GLY A 160 9.63 -9.58 2.85
CA GLY A 160 11.00 -9.15 2.57
C GLY A 160 11.39 -7.83 3.22
N ILE A 161 10.74 -7.42 4.31
CA ILE A 161 11.01 -6.12 4.95
C ILE A 161 12.44 -6.13 5.54
N PRO A 162 13.35 -5.25 5.08
CA PRO A 162 14.76 -5.27 5.46
C PRO A 162 14.97 -4.82 6.91
N LEU A 163 16.08 -5.25 7.51
CA LEU A 163 16.45 -4.98 8.92
C LEU A 163 16.53 -3.50 9.33
N ARG A 164 16.60 -2.56 8.38
CA ARG A 164 16.56 -1.12 8.72
C ARG A 164 15.17 -0.78 9.25
N ARG A 165 15.09 -0.53 10.57
CA ARG A 165 13.85 -0.40 11.33
C ARG A 165 13.35 1.04 11.52
N ASP A 166 13.96 2.02 10.88
CA ASP A 166 13.57 3.42 11.07
C ASP A 166 12.05 3.52 10.85
N GLY A 167 11.33 4.02 11.86
CA GLY A 167 9.87 4.13 11.85
C GLY A 167 9.05 2.83 11.78
N LEU A 168 9.64 1.62 11.74
CA LEU A 168 8.85 0.37 11.66
C LEU A 168 8.07 0.10 12.95
N VAL A 169 8.68 0.29 14.12
CA VAL A 169 7.98 0.16 15.41
C VAL A 169 6.82 1.15 15.47
N ASP A 170 7.03 2.41 15.06
CA ASP A 170 6.00 3.44 15.02
C ASP A 170 4.86 3.07 14.06
N ALA A 171 5.21 2.66 12.84
CA ALA A 171 4.27 2.28 11.81
C ALA A 171 3.41 1.07 12.24
N MET A 172 4.05 0.06 12.80
CA MET A 172 3.38 -1.12 13.33
C MET A 172 2.53 -0.78 14.55
N TRP A 173 3.00 0.08 15.46
CA TRP A 173 2.24 0.50 16.64
C TRP A 173 0.95 1.25 16.31
N GLY A 174 0.98 2.06 15.24
CA GLY A 174 -0.18 2.85 14.79
C GLY A 174 -1.23 2.06 14.01
N TRP A 175 -0.86 0.91 13.45
CA TRP A 175 -1.79 0.05 12.71
C TRP A 175 -2.68 -0.75 13.66
N ASP A 176 -3.95 -1.02 13.33
CA ASP A 176 -4.85 -1.91 14.09
C ASP A 176 -5.87 -2.59 13.16
N GLY A 177 -5.37 -3.48 12.29
CA GLY A 177 -6.22 -4.28 11.40
C GLY A 177 -6.65 -5.62 12.01
N LEU A 178 -7.29 -6.46 11.19
CA LEU A 178 -7.80 -7.77 11.60
C LEU A 178 -6.85 -8.92 11.28
N ASP A 179 -6.04 -8.79 10.24
CA ASP A 179 -5.18 -9.87 9.73
C ASP A 179 -3.78 -9.35 9.37
N LEU A 180 -2.76 -9.95 9.97
CA LEU A 180 -1.36 -9.66 9.69
C LEU A 180 -0.65 -10.91 9.17
N GLU A 181 -0.14 -10.82 7.94
CA GLU A 181 0.73 -11.83 7.36
C GLU A 181 2.12 -11.26 7.13
N VAL A 182 3.15 -11.98 7.59
CA VAL A 182 4.55 -11.60 7.43
C VAL A 182 5.32 -12.77 6.87
N THR A 183 6.04 -12.54 5.79
CA THR A 183 6.83 -13.57 5.09
C THR A 183 8.24 -13.09 4.84
N SER A 184 9.23 -13.94 5.13
CA SER A 184 10.66 -13.70 4.84
C SER A 184 11.16 -12.29 5.19
N SER A 185 10.72 -11.73 6.32
CA SER A 185 10.96 -10.32 6.68
C SER A 185 11.93 -10.21 7.85
N PRO A 186 13.24 -9.99 7.62
CA PRO A 186 14.23 -9.98 8.69
C PRO A 186 14.05 -8.82 9.69
N ALA A 187 13.29 -7.78 9.34
CA ALA A 187 12.89 -6.74 10.30
C ALA A 187 11.99 -7.26 11.43
N PHE A 188 11.21 -8.31 11.17
CA PHE A 188 10.30 -8.97 12.12
C PHE A 188 11.06 -9.96 13.01
N GLY A 189 12.03 -9.43 13.76
CA GLY A 189 12.82 -10.16 14.76
C GLY A 189 12.59 -9.67 16.19
N ASP A 190 13.40 -10.18 17.13
CA ASP A 190 13.27 -9.94 18.57
C ASP A 190 13.23 -8.45 18.95
N ASP A 191 14.01 -7.60 18.28
CA ASP A 191 14.01 -6.17 18.60
C ASP A 191 12.71 -5.46 18.22
N LEU A 192 12.00 -5.88 17.15
CA LEU A 192 10.69 -5.32 16.82
C LEU A 192 9.70 -5.70 17.92
N VAL A 193 9.73 -6.97 18.35
CA VAL A 193 8.92 -7.49 19.46
C VAL A 193 9.19 -6.68 20.72
N ARG A 194 10.47 -6.53 21.10
CA ARG A 194 10.89 -5.76 22.27
C ARG A 194 10.50 -4.28 22.16
N GLY A 195 10.59 -3.69 20.97
CA GLY A 195 10.15 -2.32 20.69
C GLY A 195 8.65 -2.14 20.93
N LEU A 196 7.83 -3.06 20.41
CA LEU A 196 6.39 -3.06 20.64
C LEU A 196 6.05 -3.33 22.11
N GLU A 197 6.71 -4.30 22.76
CA GLU A 197 6.54 -4.61 24.19
C GLU A 197 6.83 -3.38 25.07
N ASN A 198 7.95 -2.70 24.84
CA ASN A 198 8.30 -1.48 25.58
C ASN A 198 7.23 -0.38 25.42
N ARG A 199 6.67 -0.26 24.21
CA ARG A 199 5.64 0.73 23.93
C ARG A 199 4.29 0.37 24.56
N MET A 200 3.93 -0.90 24.57
CA MET A 200 2.78 -1.43 25.32
C MET A 200 2.87 -1.09 26.80
N HIS A 201 4.04 -1.26 27.41
CA HIS A 201 4.25 -0.91 28.82
C HIS A 201 4.15 0.60 29.07
N THR A 202 4.74 1.40 28.18
CA THR A 202 4.76 2.86 28.30
C THR A 202 3.36 3.45 28.13
N GLU A 203 2.64 3.03 27.10
CA GLU A 203 1.30 3.56 26.77
C GLU A 203 0.16 2.82 27.50
N ARG A 204 0.47 1.75 28.24
CA ARG A 204 -0.47 0.93 29.01
C ARG A 204 -1.67 0.44 28.18
N ARG A 205 -1.43 0.09 26.92
CA ARG A 205 -2.44 -0.41 25.98
C ARG A 205 -1.89 -1.62 25.20
N PRO A 206 -2.75 -2.55 24.79
CA PRO A 206 -2.32 -3.70 24.01
C PRO A 206 -1.91 -3.24 22.62
N VAL A 207 -0.91 -3.90 22.03
CA VAL A 207 -0.64 -3.78 20.60
C VAL A 207 -1.77 -4.46 19.83
N TRP A 208 -2.32 -3.78 18.81
CA TRP A 208 -3.34 -4.30 17.91
C TRP A 208 -4.58 -4.89 18.60
N PRO A 209 -5.40 -4.11 19.32
CA PRO A 209 -6.57 -4.62 20.04
C PRO A 209 -7.62 -5.33 19.17
N SER A 210 -7.69 -5.04 17.87
CA SER A 210 -8.73 -5.58 16.97
C SER A 210 -8.31 -6.86 16.23
N MET A 211 -6.99 -7.11 16.11
CA MET A 211 -6.42 -8.23 15.34
C MET A 211 -6.97 -9.61 15.69
N MET A 212 -7.38 -10.39 14.69
CA MET A 212 -7.90 -11.74 14.87
C MET A 212 -6.90 -12.82 14.43
N ARG A 213 -6.06 -12.52 13.45
CA ARG A 213 -5.13 -13.48 12.87
C ARG A 213 -3.75 -12.86 12.69
N ILE A 214 -2.72 -13.59 13.09
CA ILE A 214 -1.33 -13.28 12.79
C ILE A 214 -0.67 -14.53 12.21
N ARG A 215 0.09 -14.36 11.14
CA ARG A 215 0.91 -15.40 10.53
C ARG A 215 2.27 -14.81 10.23
N ILE A 216 3.30 -15.29 10.90
CA ILE A 216 4.67 -14.86 10.63
C ILE A 216 5.46 -16.11 10.25
N GLN A 217 5.80 -16.21 8.96
CA GLN A 217 6.67 -17.27 8.47
C GLN A 217 8.12 -16.97 8.85
N ASP A 218 8.87 -18.01 9.19
CA ASP A 218 10.31 -17.96 9.49
C ASP A 218 10.68 -17.06 10.69
N CYS A 219 9.78 -16.87 11.66
CA CYS A 219 10.05 -16.11 12.88
C CYS A 219 9.81 -16.97 14.14
N PRO A 220 10.86 -17.29 14.91
CA PRO A 220 10.74 -18.08 16.14
C PRO A 220 10.05 -17.31 17.29
N TYR A 221 9.82 -16.00 17.13
CA TYR A 221 9.26 -15.12 18.15
C TYR A 221 7.77 -14.79 17.94
N SER A 222 7.17 -15.31 16.88
CA SER A 222 5.79 -15.04 16.47
C SER A 222 4.77 -15.48 17.52
N ASP A 223 4.95 -16.69 18.05
CA ASP A 223 4.11 -17.25 19.13
C ASP A 223 4.22 -16.44 20.42
N ARG A 224 5.42 -15.90 20.73
CA ARG A 224 5.65 -15.08 21.92
C ARG A 224 4.89 -13.75 21.83
N LEU A 225 4.96 -13.06 20.69
CA LEU A 225 4.24 -11.81 20.46
C LEU A 225 2.72 -12.05 20.55
N PHE A 226 2.23 -13.09 19.88
CA PHE A 226 0.80 -13.42 19.85
C PHE A 226 0.27 -13.86 21.23
N GLY A 227 1.02 -14.69 21.95
CA GLY A 227 0.67 -15.12 23.31
C GLY A 227 0.55 -13.94 24.28
N ARG A 228 1.51 -13.00 24.26
CA ARG A 228 1.47 -11.80 25.11
C ARG A 228 0.30 -10.86 24.77
N MET A 229 -0.03 -10.72 23.49
CA MET A 229 -1.21 -9.97 23.04
C MET A 229 -2.51 -10.57 23.59
N LEU A 230 -2.66 -11.89 23.46
CA LEU A 230 -3.82 -12.63 23.96
C LEU A 230 -3.96 -12.49 25.48
N ASP A 231 -2.87 -12.70 26.22
CA ASP A 231 -2.86 -12.56 27.68
C ASP A 231 -3.40 -11.19 28.13
N GLN A 232 -2.92 -10.11 27.50
CA GLN A 232 -3.35 -8.77 27.85
C GLN A 232 -4.79 -8.46 27.46
N ARG A 233 -5.27 -8.91 26.30
CA ARG A 233 -6.70 -8.79 25.95
C ARG A 233 -7.57 -9.47 26.99
N THR A 234 -7.15 -10.65 27.44
CA THR A 234 -7.87 -11.41 28.46
C THR A 234 -7.85 -10.66 29.80
N GLN A 235 -6.74 -10.00 30.16
CA GLN A 235 -6.64 -9.16 31.35
C GLN A 235 -7.49 -7.88 31.26
N LEU A 236 -7.58 -7.25 30.09
CA LEU A 236 -8.39 -6.07 29.86
C LEU A 236 -9.89 -6.38 29.87
N LEU A 237 -10.30 -7.54 29.34
CA LEU A 237 -11.67 -8.04 29.42
C LEU A 237 -12.06 -8.45 30.85
N LYS A 238 -11.09 -8.87 31.66
CA LYS A 238 -11.29 -9.21 33.08
C LYS A 238 -11.33 -8.00 34.02
N ARG A 239 -10.98 -6.78 33.56
CA ARG A 239 -11.20 -5.58 34.36
C ARG A 239 -12.71 -5.37 34.46
N PRO A 240 -13.30 -5.43 35.67
CA PRO A 240 -14.70 -5.07 35.83
C PRO A 240 -14.83 -3.65 35.28
N ARG A 241 -15.84 -3.39 34.43
CA ARG A 241 -16.29 -2.02 34.19
C ARG A 241 -16.53 -1.46 35.58
N ALA A 242 -15.68 -0.52 36.02
CA ALA A 242 -15.89 0.20 37.25
C ALA A 242 -17.28 0.80 37.12
N SER A 243 -18.23 0.17 37.80
CA SER A 243 -19.59 0.64 37.96
C SER A 243 -19.47 2.09 38.38
N SER A 244 -20.01 3.00 37.58
CA SER A 244 -20.17 4.39 37.98
C SER A 244 -21.18 4.43 39.13
N SER A 245 -20.71 4.10 40.32
CA SER A 245 -21.34 4.41 41.59
C SER A 245 -21.17 5.91 41.80
N ARG A 246 -21.98 6.72 41.12
CA ARG A 246 -22.34 8.05 41.62
C ARG A 246 -23.64 7.90 42.38
N ARG A 247 -23.51 7.59 43.67
CA ARG A 247 -24.42 8.07 44.70
C ARG A 247 -23.78 9.31 45.32
N SER A 248 -24.47 10.44 45.19
CA SER A 248 -24.67 11.49 46.19
C SER A 248 -25.60 12.49 45.54
#